data_AF-A0A7Y8K7K6-F1
#
_entry.id   AF-A0A7Y8K7K6-F1
#
_cell.length_a   1.000
_cell.length_b   1.000
_cell.length_c   1.000
_cell.angle_alpha   90.00
_cell.angle_beta   90.00
_cell.angle_gamma   90.00
#
_symmetry.space_group_name_H-M   'P 1'
#
loop_
_entity.id
_entity.type
_entity.pdbx_description
1 polymer ?
#
loop_
_entity_poly.entity_id
_entity_poly.type
_entity_poly.pdbx_seq_one_letter_code
_entity_poly.pdbx_strand_id
1 'polypeptide(L)'
;MEELTSFRATLSHRHYGEGAFEHRKKQHSLKDLKIMTYGSAKSTKSLFRYVNQEYLQHADGYPATLLIGLAGVADLTEQEQSDLAINIVSIADQQRQTDLYLHAACHIKLLSHDGRAYLGSQNLSYGAEPYFNGANSKKEHFHRFHEVVLRVEDPDLSWVDNLFSLVLADHPLWVKVTSEHMDSKRARALVAAFVENAQLKRVIDHLSAAIDLDTFIQSSPQLMSVEFSSMNNTELCKAVSAIAVAEDAAPLFDLFKSNLLPDPDFSWFKREAVLEELKGIISAVGEGFRAKSALEELMEDDAPLLLDDGNDRRLVERIRALATLHDLESLEDYVVRHRGSIIHSIIESPDYSQDYMFGAIDNDGNVDESMLNQRFSSSVVEWDEDSEGELHRHEREIMTIDQKLGQVDTAKLRADLRALFDSEVNTLWGSEVLHRAEALSMAIKKLYAHELKDKAFMRFVYQLRAGKTGVWSAKWFKGG
;
A
#
# COMPACT_ATOMS: atom_id res chain seq x y z
N MET A 1 -2.07 5.54 10.76
CA MET A 1 -2.97 5.28 11.90
C MET A 1 -2.33 5.86 13.15
N GLU A 2 -3.11 6.54 14.00
CA GLU A 2 -2.66 7.04 15.30
C GLU A 2 -3.03 6.02 16.38
N GLU A 3 -2.09 5.67 17.27
CA GLU A 3 -2.36 4.79 18.41
C GLU A 3 -3.13 5.58 19.48
N LEU A 4 -4.36 5.14 19.79
CA LEU A 4 -5.18 5.81 20.81
C LEU A 4 -4.82 5.38 22.23
N THR A 5 -4.52 4.09 22.42
CA THR A 5 -4.13 3.48 23.69
C THR A 5 -3.68 2.04 23.46
N SER A 6 -2.99 1.48 24.46
CA SER A 6 -2.60 0.08 24.55
C SER A 6 -3.21 -0.55 25.82
N PHE A 7 -3.93 -1.67 25.68
CA PHE A 7 -4.61 -2.34 26.80
C PHE A 7 -4.42 -3.86 26.80
N ARG A 8 -4.63 -4.48 27.97
CA ARG A 8 -4.84 -5.93 28.08
C ARG A 8 -6.32 -6.23 27.90
N ALA A 9 -6.66 -7.20 27.05
CA ALA A 9 -8.03 -7.57 26.76
C ALA A 9 -8.26 -9.08 26.84
N THR A 10 -9.48 -9.47 27.17
CA THR A 10 -9.96 -10.84 27.02
C THR A 10 -10.58 -11.01 25.64
N LEU A 11 -10.00 -11.89 24.83
CA LEU A 11 -10.53 -12.27 23.52
C LEU A 11 -11.63 -13.32 23.66
N SER A 12 -12.82 -13.02 23.16
CA SER A 12 -13.95 -13.95 23.12
C SER A 12 -14.38 -14.17 21.67
N HIS A 13 -14.50 -15.44 21.29
CA HIS A 13 -15.18 -15.86 20.06
C HIS A 13 -16.66 -16.08 20.37
N ARG A 14 -17.54 -15.61 19.50
CA ARG A 14 -18.98 -15.83 19.58
C ARG A 14 -19.43 -16.66 18.39
N HIS A 15 -19.99 -17.83 18.68
CA HIS A 15 -20.68 -18.63 17.68
C HIS A 15 -22.05 -18.00 17.36
N TYR A 16 -22.55 -18.14 16.13
CA TYR A 16 -23.86 -17.58 15.72
C TYR A 16 -25.05 -18.09 16.55
N GLY A 17 -24.88 -19.20 17.27
CA GLY A 17 -25.86 -19.75 18.22
C GLY A 17 -25.87 -19.12 19.60
N GLU A 18 -24.90 -18.25 19.92
CA GLU A 18 -24.70 -17.62 21.22
C GLU A 18 -25.00 -16.13 21.12
N GLY A 19 -25.17 -15.43 22.24
CA GLY A 19 -25.31 -13.98 22.23
C GLY A 19 -24.20 -13.33 23.04
N ALA A 20 -23.37 -12.52 22.39
CA ALA A 20 -22.18 -11.92 23.00
C ALA A 20 -22.49 -11.09 24.25
N PHE A 21 -23.69 -10.53 24.33
CA PHE A 21 -24.11 -9.61 25.39
C PHE A 21 -25.30 -10.12 26.21
N GLU A 22 -25.65 -11.41 26.14
CA GLU A 22 -26.84 -11.98 26.83
C GLU A 22 -26.86 -11.73 28.35
N HIS A 23 -25.70 -11.74 28.97
CA HIS A 23 -25.55 -11.47 30.39
C HIS A 23 -25.74 -9.98 30.73
N ARG A 24 -25.55 -9.08 29.76
CA ARG A 24 -25.68 -7.62 29.91
C ARG A 24 -27.12 -7.16 29.79
N LYS A 25 -27.86 -7.71 28.84
CA LYS A 25 -29.31 -7.48 28.68
C LYS A 25 -30.13 -7.83 29.93
N LYS A 26 -29.60 -8.72 30.78
CA LYS A 26 -30.24 -9.16 32.03
C LYS A 26 -29.91 -8.26 33.22
N GLN A 27 -29.01 -7.29 33.08
CA GLN A 27 -28.68 -6.35 34.16
C GLN A 27 -29.76 -5.28 34.28
N HIS A 28 -30.18 -5.00 35.52
CA HIS A 28 -31.22 -4.01 35.80
C HIS A 28 -30.76 -2.56 35.68
N SER A 29 -29.45 -2.31 35.78
CA SER A 29 -28.83 -0.99 35.73
C SER A 29 -27.46 -1.10 35.04
N LEU A 30 -27.18 -0.17 34.14
CA LEU A 30 -25.93 -0.02 33.38
C LEU A 30 -25.40 1.40 33.59
N LYS A 31 -24.29 1.55 34.32
CA LYS A 31 -23.70 2.88 34.59
C LYS A 31 -22.76 3.33 33.47
N ASP A 32 -22.74 4.64 33.24
CA ASP A 32 -21.86 5.32 32.28
C ASP A 32 -21.95 4.72 30.87
N LEU A 33 -23.18 4.40 30.45
CA LEU A 33 -23.44 3.68 29.22
C LEU A 33 -23.04 4.50 27.98
N LYS A 34 -22.10 3.98 27.19
CA LYS A 34 -21.69 4.52 25.89
C LYS A 34 -21.70 3.44 24.83
N ILE A 35 -22.32 3.74 23.69
CA ILE A 35 -22.51 2.79 22.60
C ILE A 35 -22.10 3.43 21.27
N MET A 36 -21.25 2.75 20.53
CA MET A 36 -21.09 2.96 19.08
C MET A 36 -21.56 1.70 18.36
N THR A 37 -22.43 1.85 17.37
CA THR A 37 -22.84 0.72 16.53
C THR A 37 -23.03 1.19 15.10
N TYR A 38 -23.18 0.25 14.18
CA TYR A 38 -23.34 0.54 12.77
C TYR A 38 -24.53 -0.23 12.17
N GLY A 39 -25.16 0.37 11.17
CA GLY A 39 -26.19 -0.28 10.37
C GLY A 39 -26.50 0.50 9.10
N SER A 40 -27.42 -0.03 8.29
CA SER A 40 -27.93 0.71 7.13
C SER A 40 -28.81 1.88 7.58
N ALA A 41 -28.72 3.01 6.87
CA ALA A 41 -29.64 4.15 7.05
C ALA A 41 -31.13 3.74 7.00
N LYS A 42 -31.48 2.73 6.20
CA LYS A 42 -32.85 2.18 6.11
C LYS A 42 -33.32 1.50 7.38
N SER A 43 -32.38 0.99 8.18
CA SER A 43 -32.64 0.24 9.42
C SER A 43 -32.52 1.11 10.69
N THR A 44 -32.36 2.44 10.55
CA THR A 44 -32.11 3.34 11.69
C THR A 44 -33.15 3.17 12.81
N LYS A 45 -34.44 3.08 12.47
CA LYS A 45 -35.51 2.91 13.48
C LYS A 45 -35.46 1.57 14.19
N SER A 46 -35.25 0.47 13.46
CA SER A 46 -35.17 -0.86 14.08
C SER A 46 -33.92 -1.01 14.93
N LEU A 47 -32.81 -0.41 14.50
CA LEU A 47 -31.55 -0.37 15.24
C LEU A 47 -31.70 0.44 16.54
N PHE A 48 -32.23 1.67 16.46
CA PHE A 48 -32.51 2.46 17.66
C PHE A 48 -33.46 1.73 18.60
N ARG A 49 -34.56 1.14 18.08
CA ARG A 49 -35.52 0.40 18.90
C ARG A 49 -34.86 -0.74 19.67
N TYR A 50 -34.00 -1.52 19.00
CA TYR A 50 -33.24 -2.59 19.64
C TYR A 50 -32.36 -2.05 20.76
N VAL A 51 -31.52 -1.06 20.47
CA VAL A 51 -30.58 -0.49 21.46
C VAL A 51 -31.33 0.14 22.64
N ASN A 52 -32.46 0.80 22.36
CA ASN A 52 -33.30 1.39 23.37
C ASN A 52 -33.88 0.35 24.33
N GLN A 53 -34.46 -0.72 23.78
CA GLN A 53 -35.09 -1.78 24.58
C GLN A 53 -34.09 -2.60 25.39
N GLU A 54 -32.94 -2.94 24.80
CA GLU A 54 -31.99 -3.87 25.40
C GLU A 54 -30.94 -3.19 26.29
N TYR A 55 -30.70 -1.88 26.12
CA TYR A 55 -29.63 -1.17 26.83
C TYR A 55 -30.06 0.18 27.40
N LEU A 56 -30.61 1.10 26.58
CA LEU A 56 -30.86 2.47 27.07
C LEU A 56 -31.92 2.53 28.17
N GLN A 57 -32.93 1.66 28.14
CA GLN A 57 -33.93 1.56 29.20
C GLN A 57 -33.36 1.12 30.56
N HIS A 58 -32.17 0.52 30.56
CA HIS A 58 -31.43 0.11 31.76
C HIS A 58 -30.31 1.09 32.14
N ALA A 59 -30.14 2.19 31.40
CA ALA A 59 -29.11 3.17 31.72
C ALA A 59 -29.38 3.84 33.07
N ASP A 60 -28.34 3.92 33.90
CA ASP A 60 -28.38 4.55 35.22
C ASP A 60 -27.29 5.63 35.29
N GLY A 61 -27.66 6.85 35.67
CA GLY A 61 -26.82 8.06 35.51
C GLY A 61 -27.13 8.84 34.22
N TYR A 62 -26.46 9.98 34.03
CA TYR A 62 -26.84 10.98 33.02
C TYR A 62 -25.66 11.52 32.21
N PRO A 63 -25.81 11.75 30.89
CA PRO A 63 -26.64 11.02 29.93
C PRO A 63 -25.88 9.83 29.31
N ALA A 64 -26.59 8.74 29.02
CA ALA A 64 -26.06 7.68 28.17
C ALA A 64 -25.77 8.23 26.75
N THR A 65 -24.69 7.77 26.12
CA THR A 65 -24.31 8.22 24.77
C THR A 65 -24.50 7.10 23.76
N LEU A 66 -25.20 7.39 22.66
CA LEU A 66 -25.39 6.47 21.54
C LEU A 66 -24.93 7.15 20.24
N LEU A 67 -23.98 6.54 19.56
CA LEU A 67 -23.61 6.90 18.20
C LEU A 67 -23.96 5.75 17.26
N ILE A 68 -24.75 6.07 16.23
CA ILE A 68 -25.13 5.14 15.18
C ILE A 68 -24.46 5.55 13.88
N GLY A 69 -23.49 4.76 13.46
CA GLY A 69 -22.96 4.77 12.10
C GLY A 69 -24.00 4.31 11.09
N LEU A 70 -24.23 5.09 10.04
CA LEU A 70 -25.21 4.82 9.00
C LEU A 70 -24.51 4.65 7.65
N ALA A 71 -24.69 3.47 7.05
CA ALA A 71 -24.21 3.15 5.71
C ALA A 71 -25.03 3.88 4.64
N GLY A 72 -24.37 4.33 3.56
CA GLY A 72 -25.01 4.81 2.34
C GLY A 72 -25.76 6.14 2.47
N VAL A 73 -25.42 6.96 3.47
CA VAL A 73 -26.10 8.25 3.72
C VAL A 73 -26.06 9.17 2.50
N ALA A 74 -24.92 9.25 1.81
CA ALA A 74 -24.78 10.11 0.64
C ALA A 74 -25.50 9.60 -0.62
N ASP A 75 -25.99 8.35 -0.60
CA ASP A 75 -26.72 7.70 -1.71
C ASP A 75 -28.24 7.64 -1.49
N LEU A 76 -28.74 8.23 -0.40
CA LEU A 76 -30.17 8.19 -0.10
C LEU A 76 -30.98 8.94 -1.15
N THR A 77 -31.95 8.24 -1.74
CA THR A 77 -33.00 8.82 -2.57
C THR A 77 -33.91 9.75 -1.77
N GLU A 78 -34.65 10.64 -2.44
CA GLU A 78 -35.60 11.55 -1.77
C GLU A 78 -36.63 10.80 -0.89
N GLN A 79 -37.07 9.63 -1.33
CA GLN A 79 -37.97 8.78 -0.55
C GLN A 79 -37.28 8.25 0.71
N GLU A 80 -36.06 7.73 0.60
CA GLU A 80 -35.32 7.20 1.74
C GLU A 80 -34.92 8.29 2.74
N GLN A 81 -34.64 9.51 2.26
CA GLN A 81 -34.45 10.69 3.11
C GLN A 81 -35.73 11.05 3.87
N SER A 82 -36.88 10.99 3.19
CA SER A 82 -38.19 11.21 3.82
C SER A 82 -38.50 10.16 4.89
N ASP A 83 -38.22 8.88 4.60
CA ASP A 83 -38.39 7.78 5.54
C ASP A 83 -37.45 7.91 6.75
N LEU A 84 -36.19 8.32 6.52
CA LEU A 84 -35.24 8.62 7.59
C LEU A 84 -35.74 9.77 8.48
N ALA A 85 -36.29 10.84 7.89
CA ALA A 85 -36.86 11.95 8.66
C ALA A 85 -38.05 11.51 9.53
N ILE A 86 -38.94 10.65 9.00
CA ILE A 86 -40.05 10.05 9.76
C ILE A 86 -39.50 9.21 10.93
N ASN A 87 -38.44 8.44 10.67
CA ASN A 87 -37.77 7.66 11.71
C ASN A 87 -37.17 8.55 12.80
N ILE A 88 -36.51 9.66 12.42
CA ILE A 88 -35.96 10.62 13.38
C ILE A 88 -37.05 11.24 14.25
N VAL A 89 -38.20 11.61 13.70
CA VAL A 89 -39.35 12.10 14.50
C VAL A 89 -39.76 11.05 15.55
N SER A 90 -39.89 9.79 15.13
CA SER A 90 -40.24 8.69 16.03
C SER A 90 -39.18 8.42 17.09
N ILE A 91 -37.91 8.64 16.79
CA ILE A 91 -36.78 8.44 17.71
C ILE A 91 -36.72 9.59 18.72
N ALA A 92 -36.85 10.84 18.26
CA ALA A 92 -36.82 12.04 19.08
C ALA A 92 -37.92 12.05 20.16
N ASP A 93 -39.09 11.49 19.86
CA ASP A 93 -40.19 11.33 20.83
C ASP A 93 -39.84 10.34 21.97
N GLN A 94 -39.04 9.32 21.65
CA GLN A 94 -38.65 8.24 22.58
C GLN A 94 -37.38 8.56 23.38
N GLN A 95 -36.56 9.50 22.90
CA GLN A 95 -35.23 9.81 23.43
C GLN A 95 -35.31 10.95 24.46
N ARG A 96 -35.54 10.63 25.74
CA ARG A 96 -35.65 11.66 26.80
C ARG A 96 -34.39 11.86 27.66
N GLN A 97 -33.42 10.93 27.64
CA GLN A 97 -32.21 10.99 28.50
C GLN A 97 -30.93 10.42 27.85
N THR A 98 -30.84 10.48 26.52
CA THR A 98 -29.71 9.93 25.75
C THR A 98 -29.13 11.01 24.85
N ASP A 99 -27.82 11.05 24.70
CA ASP A 99 -27.15 11.79 23.64
C ASP A 99 -27.02 10.90 22.40
N LEU A 100 -27.94 11.08 21.43
CA LEU A 100 -27.96 10.32 20.18
C LEU A 100 -27.30 11.10 19.03
N TYR A 101 -26.29 10.48 18.44
CA TYR A 101 -25.61 10.93 17.23
C TYR A 101 -25.84 9.94 16.09
N LEU A 102 -26.14 10.45 14.91
CA LEU A 102 -26.08 9.69 13.66
C LEU A 102 -24.81 10.10 12.91
N HIS A 103 -24.06 9.16 12.37
CA HIS A 103 -22.77 9.44 11.71
C HIS A 103 -22.66 8.72 10.37
N ALA A 104 -22.22 9.41 9.31
CA ALA A 104 -22.21 8.87 7.94
C ALA A 104 -21.03 7.94 7.59
N ALA A 105 -20.05 7.78 8.49
CA ALA A 105 -18.80 7.06 8.22
C ALA A 105 -18.29 6.22 9.40
N CYS A 106 -18.93 6.27 10.57
CA CYS A 106 -18.50 5.48 11.72
C CYS A 106 -18.85 3.99 11.50
N HIS A 107 -17.84 3.12 11.50
CA HIS A 107 -18.02 1.67 11.42
C HIS A 107 -17.63 0.97 12.74
N ILE A 108 -17.40 1.71 13.82
CA ILE A 108 -16.99 1.15 15.12
C ILE A 108 -18.17 0.43 15.78
N LYS A 109 -17.88 -0.70 16.44
CA LYS A 109 -18.83 -1.39 17.33
C LYS A 109 -18.26 -1.48 18.73
N LEU A 110 -18.83 -0.69 19.63
CA LEU A 110 -18.39 -0.52 21.00
C LEU A 110 -19.61 -0.52 21.94
N LEU A 111 -19.52 -1.31 23.01
CA LEU A 111 -20.41 -1.22 24.16
C LEU A 111 -19.57 -0.97 25.40
N SER A 112 -19.82 0.12 26.12
CA SER A 112 -19.08 0.51 27.31
C SER A 112 -20.04 0.81 28.46
N HIS A 113 -19.81 0.19 29.61
CA HIS A 113 -20.56 0.43 30.85
C HIS A 113 -19.83 -0.20 32.05
N ASP A 114 -20.10 0.29 33.27
CA ASP A 114 -19.62 -0.28 34.54
C ASP A 114 -18.09 -0.57 34.58
N GLY A 115 -17.25 0.32 34.06
CA GLY A 115 -15.78 0.14 34.00
C GLY A 115 -15.34 -1.00 33.07
N ARG A 116 -16.16 -1.33 32.07
CA ARG A 116 -15.88 -2.35 31.06
C ARG A 116 -16.22 -1.82 29.68
N ALA A 117 -15.38 -2.16 28.71
CA ALA A 117 -15.62 -1.89 27.30
C ALA A 117 -15.51 -3.17 26.48
N TYR A 118 -16.39 -3.27 25.48
CA TYR A 118 -16.49 -4.39 24.55
C TYR A 118 -16.32 -3.84 23.14
N LEU A 119 -15.21 -4.20 22.50
CA LEU A 119 -14.87 -3.78 21.14
C LEU A 119 -14.81 -5.01 20.25
N GLY A 120 -15.41 -4.97 19.07
CA GLY A 120 -15.42 -6.14 18.20
C GLY A 120 -16.09 -5.93 16.86
N SER A 121 -16.34 -7.04 16.18
CA SER A 121 -16.99 -7.05 14.85
C SER A 121 -18.52 -6.98 14.93
N GLN A 122 -19.11 -7.34 16.08
CA GLN A 122 -20.56 -7.47 16.24
C GLN A 122 -21.29 -6.12 16.44
N ASN A 123 -22.24 -5.81 15.57
CA ASN A 123 -23.18 -4.68 15.75
C ASN A 123 -24.21 -4.97 16.86
N LEU A 124 -24.67 -3.93 17.57
CA LEU A 124 -25.80 -4.04 18.49
C LEU A 124 -27.12 -3.91 17.74
N SER A 125 -27.62 -5.02 17.18
CA SER A 125 -28.86 -5.03 16.38
C SER A 125 -29.62 -6.35 16.50
N TYR A 126 -30.91 -6.35 16.14
CA TYR A 126 -31.72 -7.58 16.02
C TYR A 126 -31.12 -8.61 15.05
N GLY A 127 -30.34 -8.18 14.06
CA GLY A 127 -29.69 -9.07 13.10
C GLY A 127 -28.50 -9.82 13.68
N ALA A 128 -27.97 -9.36 14.81
CA ALA A 128 -26.83 -9.95 15.50
C ALA A 128 -27.24 -10.91 16.63
N GLU A 129 -28.53 -11.14 16.86
CA GLU A 129 -29.05 -12.03 17.90
C GLU A 129 -28.72 -13.52 17.64
N PRO A 130 -28.68 -14.37 18.69
CA PRO A 130 -28.42 -15.79 18.54
C PRO A 130 -29.46 -16.49 17.66
N TYR A 131 -28.98 -17.40 16.80
CA TYR A 131 -29.79 -18.21 15.89
C TYR A 131 -31.01 -18.87 16.56
N PHE A 132 -30.84 -19.44 17.75
CA PHE A 132 -31.89 -20.21 18.43
C PHE A 132 -33.04 -19.34 18.97
N ASN A 133 -32.82 -18.04 19.21
CA ASN A 133 -33.88 -17.10 19.59
C ASN A 133 -34.73 -16.67 18.38
N GLY A 134 -34.19 -16.77 17.15
CA GLY A 134 -34.86 -16.42 15.90
C GLY A 134 -35.66 -17.55 15.25
N ALA A 135 -35.36 -18.82 15.55
CA ALA A 135 -35.97 -19.99 14.91
C ALA A 135 -37.49 -20.14 15.19
N ASN A 136 -38.00 -19.54 16.27
CA ASN A 136 -39.45 -19.47 16.56
C ASN A 136 -40.16 -18.29 15.88
N SER A 137 -39.43 -17.43 15.16
CA SER A 137 -39.98 -16.28 14.44
C SER A 137 -39.90 -16.54 12.94
N LYS A 138 -40.94 -16.16 12.19
CA LYS A 138 -41.08 -16.30 10.72
C LYS A 138 -40.07 -15.45 9.93
N LYS A 139 -38.77 -15.48 10.25
CA LYS A 139 -37.73 -14.76 9.52
C LYS A 139 -37.25 -15.62 8.35
N GLU A 140 -37.30 -15.08 7.13
CA GLU A 140 -36.85 -15.77 5.90
C GLU A 140 -35.32 -15.74 5.70
N HIS A 141 -34.60 -14.86 6.41
CA HIS A 141 -33.14 -14.71 6.32
C HIS A 141 -32.48 -14.71 7.71
N PHE A 142 -31.46 -15.56 7.88
CA PHE A 142 -30.72 -15.73 9.13
C PHE A 142 -29.25 -15.41 8.92
N HIS A 143 -28.70 -14.55 9.77
CA HIS A 143 -27.29 -14.19 9.76
C HIS A 143 -26.48 -15.19 10.60
N ARG A 144 -25.61 -15.98 9.95
CA ARG A 144 -24.73 -16.97 10.58
C ARG A 144 -23.30 -16.46 10.65
N PHE A 145 -23.08 -15.35 11.36
CA PHE A 145 -21.76 -14.73 11.45
C PHE A 145 -21.00 -15.25 12.68
N HIS A 146 -19.73 -15.58 12.48
CA HIS A 146 -18.77 -15.69 13.57
C HIS A 146 -18.31 -14.29 13.92
N GLU A 147 -18.27 -14.00 15.22
CA GLU A 147 -17.91 -12.67 15.70
C GLU A 147 -16.79 -12.78 16.74
N VAL A 148 -15.96 -11.75 16.81
CA VAL A 148 -14.91 -11.62 17.82
C VAL A 148 -15.19 -10.38 18.64
N VAL A 149 -15.09 -10.52 19.97
CA VAL A 149 -15.27 -9.42 20.92
C VAL A 149 -14.12 -9.42 21.91
N LEU A 150 -13.44 -8.28 22.02
CA LEU A 150 -12.45 -7.98 23.04
C LEU A 150 -13.16 -7.32 24.22
N ARG A 151 -13.01 -7.89 25.41
CA ARG A 151 -13.42 -7.26 26.67
C ARG A 151 -12.22 -6.62 27.35
N VAL A 152 -12.32 -5.32 27.58
CA VAL A 152 -11.35 -4.53 28.34
C VAL A 152 -11.98 -4.18 29.69
N GLU A 153 -11.24 -4.39 30.76
CA GLU A 153 -11.63 -3.98 32.12
C GLU A 153 -10.73 -2.84 32.53
N ASP A 154 -11.31 -1.66 32.66
CA ASP A 154 -10.62 -0.41 32.96
C ASP A 154 -11.61 0.48 33.72
N PRO A 155 -11.35 0.85 34.99
CA PRO A 155 -12.26 1.72 35.74
C PRO A 155 -12.39 3.15 35.20
N ASP A 156 -11.38 3.66 34.50
CA ASP A 156 -11.34 5.06 34.02
C ASP A 156 -12.01 5.20 32.65
N LEU A 157 -11.81 4.24 31.74
CA LEU A 157 -12.35 4.24 30.37
C LEU A 157 -12.11 5.56 29.60
N SER A 158 -11.10 6.34 29.99
CA SER A 158 -10.82 7.66 29.38
C SER A 158 -10.52 7.57 27.88
N TRP A 159 -10.01 6.42 27.42
CA TRP A 159 -9.80 6.15 26.00
C TRP A 159 -11.12 6.01 25.21
N VAL A 160 -12.22 5.55 25.83
CA VAL A 160 -13.55 5.52 25.20
C VAL A 160 -14.01 6.94 24.96
N ASP A 161 -13.79 7.83 25.92
CA ASP A 161 -14.18 9.24 25.85
C ASP A 161 -13.37 9.98 24.80
N ASN A 162 -12.07 9.68 24.74
CA ASN A 162 -11.20 10.18 23.67
C ASN A 162 -11.67 9.67 22.29
N LEU A 163 -12.01 8.38 22.17
CA LEU A 163 -12.52 7.81 20.93
C LEU A 163 -13.83 8.49 20.47
N PHE A 164 -14.79 8.72 21.37
CA PHE A 164 -15.99 9.49 21.05
C PHE A 164 -15.64 10.92 20.62
N SER A 165 -14.71 11.57 21.31
CA SER A 165 -14.28 12.94 20.98
C SER A 165 -13.66 13.02 19.60
N LEU A 166 -12.83 12.04 19.22
CA LEU A 166 -12.21 11.96 17.89
C LEU A 166 -13.25 11.68 16.80
N VAL A 167 -14.15 10.71 17.02
CA VAL A 167 -15.22 10.42 16.04
C VAL A 167 -16.16 11.62 15.88
N LEU A 168 -16.47 12.34 16.96
CA LEU A 168 -17.30 13.55 16.89
C LEU A 168 -16.50 14.79 16.43
N ALA A 169 -15.18 14.72 16.34
CA ALA A 169 -14.36 15.75 15.72
C ALA A 169 -14.48 15.74 14.19
N ASP A 170 -14.99 14.64 13.59
CA ASP A 170 -15.33 14.52 12.17
C ASP A 170 -16.58 15.35 11.78
N HIS A 171 -16.75 16.52 12.38
CA HIS A 171 -17.77 17.47 11.95
C HIS A 171 -17.48 17.86 10.48
N PRO A 172 -18.45 17.72 9.55
CA PRO A 172 -19.91 17.61 9.77
C PRO A 172 -20.52 16.25 9.38
N LEU A 173 -19.77 15.16 9.47
CA LEU A 173 -20.25 13.81 9.13
C LEU A 173 -21.21 13.21 10.15
N TRP A 174 -21.62 13.97 11.15
CA TRP A 174 -22.59 13.55 12.14
C TRP A 174 -23.64 14.62 12.41
N VAL A 175 -24.80 14.17 12.89
CA VAL A 175 -25.88 15.02 13.39
C VAL A 175 -26.37 14.52 14.74
N LYS A 176 -26.73 15.45 15.63
CA LYS A 176 -27.33 15.12 16.93
C LYS A 176 -28.84 15.13 16.84
N VAL A 177 -29.48 14.04 17.25
CA VAL A 177 -30.93 13.96 17.38
C VAL A 177 -31.32 14.46 18.77
N THR A 178 -32.27 15.40 18.78
CA THR A 178 -32.79 16.09 19.98
C THR A 178 -34.31 16.16 19.92
N SER A 179 -34.95 16.52 21.04
CA SER A 179 -36.41 16.68 21.14
C SER A 179 -37.01 17.67 20.15
N GLU A 180 -36.23 18.62 19.64
CA GLU A 180 -36.71 19.56 18.62
C GLU A 180 -37.08 18.87 17.30
N HIS A 181 -36.48 17.72 17.03
CA HIS A 181 -36.73 16.94 15.81
C HIS A 181 -38.01 16.09 15.92
N MET A 182 -38.79 16.22 17.00
CA MET A 182 -40.19 15.80 17.00
C MET A 182 -41.03 16.59 15.98
N ASP A 183 -40.59 17.80 15.62
CA ASP A 183 -41.15 18.55 14.51
C ASP A 183 -40.65 18.01 13.16
N SER A 184 -41.58 17.54 12.32
CA SER A 184 -41.26 16.94 11.02
C SER A 184 -40.56 17.89 10.04
N LYS A 185 -40.66 19.22 10.21
CA LYS A 185 -39.93 20.17 9.37
C LYS A 185 -38.46 20.26 9.81
N ARG A 186 -38.20 20.32 11.12
CA ARG A 186 -36.85 20.27 11.69
C ARG A 186 -36.15 18.94 11.41
N ALA A 187 -36.85 17.81 11.56
CA ALA A 187 -36.28 16.49 11.22
C ALA A 187 -35.86 16.39 9.74
N ARG A 188 -36.72 16.87 8.81
CA ARG A 188 -36.38 16.91 7.37
C ARG A 188 -35.18 17.80 7.08
N ALA A 189 -35.10 18.97 7.72
CA ALA A 189 -33.94 19.85 7.58
C ALA A 189 -32.64 19.20 8.10
N LEU A 190 -32.72 18.47 9.22
CA LEU A 190 -31.58 17.71 9.77
C LEU A 190 -31.10 16.65 8.79
N VAL A 191 -32.00 15.84 8.23
CA VAL A 191 -31.66 14.78 7.26
C VAL A 191 -31.07 15.39 5.98
N ALA A 192 -31.67 16.45 5.45
CA ALA A 192 -31.17 17.12 4.25
C ALA A 192 -29.73 17.61 4.47
N ALA A 193 -29.45 18.30 5.58
CA ALA A 193 -28.11 18.76 5.92
C ALA A 193 -27.13 17.59 6.10
N PHE A 194 -27.56 16.51 6.77
CA PHE A 194 -26.75 15.31 6.99
C PHE A 194 -26.33 14.64 5.67
N VAL A 195 -27.27 14.50 4.73
CA VAL A 195 -27.01 13.91 3.41
C VAL A 195 -26.15 14.83 2.55
N GLU A 196 -26.45 16.13 2.49
CA GLU A 196 -25.65 17.13 1.75
C GLU A 196 -24.20 17.12 2.25
N ASN A 197 -23.97 17.06 3.58
CA ASN A 197 -22.62 17.01 4.15
C ASN A 197 -21.88 15.71 3.82
N ALA A 198 -22.56 14.56 3.87
CA ALA A 198 -21.97 13.29 3.49
C ALA A 198 -21.58 13.26 1.99
N GLN A 199 -22.42 13.84 1.13
CA GLN A 199 -22.12 14.00 -0.29
C GLN A 199 -20.92 14.92 -0.49
N LEU A 200 -20.85 16.03 0.23
CA LEU A 200 -19.73 16.98 0.16
C LEU A 200 -18.41 16.32 0.54
N LYS A 201 -18.39 15.55 1.64
CA LYS A 201 -17.20 14.80 2.04
C LYS A 201 -16.73 13.86 0.95
N ARG A 202 -17.65 13.10 0.34
CA ARG A 202 -17.32 12.19 -0.77
C ARG A 202 -16.67 12.93 -1.94
N VAL A 203 -17.23 14.07 -2.35
CA VAL A 203 -16.63 14.89 -3.42
C VAL A 203 -15.22 15.34 -3.05
N ILE A 204 -15.03 15.83 -1.82
CA ILE A 204 -13.72 16.26 -1.31
C ILE A 204 -12.72 15.11 -1.31
N ASP A 205 -13.13 13.92 -0.86
CA ASP A 205 -12.26 12.73 -0.77
C ASP A 205 -11.83 12.26 -2.15
N HIS A 206 -12.79 12.17 -3.08
CA HIS A 206 -12.49 11.80 -4.46
C HIS A 206 -11.53 12.81 -5.11
N LEU A 207 -11.79 14.11 -4.98
CA LEU A 207 -10.91 15.13 -5.54
C LEU A 207 -9.52 15.15 -4.88
N SER A 208 -9.46 14.90 -3.57
CA SER A 208 -8.17 14.80 -2.87
C SER A 208 -7.38 13.60 -3.39
N ALA A 209 -8.03 12.43 -3.51
CA ALA A 209 -7.42 11.24 -4.10
C ALA A 209 -6.97 11.47 -5.54
N ALA A 210 -7.72 12.21 -6.37
CA ALA A 210 -7.30 12.54 -7.72
C ALA A 210 -6.04 13.43 -7.76
N ILE A 211 -5.91 14.39 -6.83
CA ILE A 211 -4.71 15.22 -6.72
C ILE A 211 -3.52 14.40 -6.21
N ASP A 212 -3.76 13.51 -5.25
CA ASP A 212 -2.71 12.63 -4.71
C ASP A 212 -2.25 11.62 -5.78
N LEU A 213 -3.17 11.05 -6.57
CA LEU A 213 -2.85 10.23 -7.74
C LEU A 213 -2.01 11.00 -8.76
N ASP A 214 -2.39 12.23 -9.10
CA ASP A 214 -1.59 13.05 -10.02
C ASP A 214 -0.17 13.27 -9.50
N THR A 215 -0.05 13.57 -8.21
CA THR A 215 1.25 13.81 -7.56
C THR A 215 2.09 12.54 -7.58
N PHE A 216 1.46 11.41 -7.24
CA PHE A 216 2.08 10.09 -7.31
C PHE A 216 2.57 9.79 -8.73
N ILE A 217 1.72 9.93 -9.76
CA ILE A 217 2.09 9.69 -11.16
C ILE A 217 3.20 10.63 -11.64
N GLN A 218 3.10 11.94 -11.34
CA GLN A 218 4.09 12.94 -11.74
C GLN A 218 5.47 12.71 -11.11
N SER A 219 5.51 12.08 -9.92
CA SER A 219 6.78 11.69 -9.30
C SER A 219 7.52 10.59 -10.05
N SER A 220 6.87 9.95 -11.04
CA SER A 220 7.40 8.81 -11.79
C SER A 220 7.94 7.72 -10.87
N PRO A 221 7.09 7.16 -9.98
CA PRO A 221 7.54 6.32 -8.91
C PRO A 221 8.04 5.00 -9.49
N GLN A 222 9.20 4.54 -9.01
CA GLN A 222 9.70 3.22 -9.34
C GLN A 222 8.85 2.18 -8.61
N LEU A 223 7.95 1.50 -9.34
CA LEU A 223 7.06 0.46 -8.82
C LEU A 223 7.74 -0.91 -8.71
N MET A 224 8.73 -1.16 -9.56
CA MET A 224 9.52 -2.38 -9.56
C MET A 224 11.01 -2.04 -9.52
N SER A 225 11.79 -2.75 -8.70
CA SER A 225 13.24 -2.56 -8.61
C SER A 225 13.96 -3.89 -8.60
N VAL A 226 14.78 -4.11 -9.62
CA VAL A 226 15.50 -5.35 -9.84
C VAL A 226 16.76 -5.39 -8.98
N GLU A 227 16.89 -6.45 -8.20
CA GLU A 227 18.10 -6.77 -7.47
C GLU A 227 18.88 -7.87 -8.18
N PHE A 228 20.10 -7.53 -8.60
CA PHE A 228 21.02 -8.50 -9.18
C PHE A 228 21.72 -9.31 -8.10
N SER A 229 22.00 -10.57 -8.42
CA SER A 229 22.89 -11.43 -7.65
C SER A 229 24.34 -10.92 -7.67
N SER A 230 25.18 -11.43 -6.76
CA SER A 230 26.60 -11.11 -6.71
C SER A 230 27.38 -11.86 -7.81
N MET A 231 27.30 -11.39 -9.04
CA MET A 231 28.17 -11.82 -10.14
C MET A 231 29.54 -11.12 -10.02
N ASN A 232 30.66 -11.81 -10.18
CA ASN A 232 31.98 -11.15 -10.12
C ASN A 232 32.27 -10.30 -11.38
N ASN A 233 33.28 -9.43 -11.33
CA ASN A 233 33.59 -8.49 -12.42
C ASN A 233 33.99 -9.23 -13.71
N THR A 234 34.79 -10.29 -13.59
CA THR A 234 35.26 -11.09 -14.72
C THR A 234 34.10 -11.73 -15.47
N GLU A 235 33.20 -12.40 -14.76
CA GLU A 235 31.99 -13.03 -15.33
C GLU A 235 31.07 -12.00 -16.00
N LEU A 236 30.87 -10.85 -15.35
CA LEU A 236 30.04 -9.78 -15.88
C LEU A 236 30.58 -9.24 -17.21
N CYS A 237 31.85 -8.86 -17.26
CA CYS A 237 32.48 -8.33 -18.47
C CYS A 237 32.46 -9.38 -19.60
N LYS A 238 32.78 -10.63 -19.29
CA LYS A 238 32.75 -11.73 -20.27
C LYS A 238 31.35 -11.97 -20.82
N ALA A 239 30.33 -12.01 -19.96
CA ALA A 239 28.95 -12.26 -20.40
C ALA A 239 28.42 -11.13 -21.29
N VAL A 240 28.63 -9.88 -20.89
CA VAL A 240 28.25 -8.70 -21.69
C VAL A 240 28.97 -8.70 -23.05
N SER A 241 30.28 -8.95 -23.05
CA SER A 241 31.07 -9.03 -24.29
C SER A 241 30.60 -10.15 -25.20
N ALA A 242 30.36 -11.35 -24.66
CA ALA A 242 29.87 -12.50 -25.41
C ALA A 242 28.51 -12.21 -26.06
N ILE A 243 27.58 -11.57 -25.35
CA ILE A 243 26.27 -11.14 -25.90
C ILE A 243 26.46 -10.09 -27.00
N ALA A 244 27.43 -9.20 -26.85
CA ALA A 244 27.72 -8.13 -27.80
C ALA A 244 28.15 -8.67 -29.17
N VAL A 245 29.06 -9.64 -29.18
CA VAL A 245 29.73 -10.11 -30.41
C VAL A 245 29.09 -11.35 -31.04
N ALA A 246 28.23 -12.07 -30.32
CA ALA A 246 27.62 -13.29 -30.83
C ALA A 246 26.63 -13.01 -31.96
N GLU A 247 26.67 -13.84 -33.02
CA GLU A 247 25.65 -13.83 -34.09
C GLU A 247 24.27 -14.21 -33.53
N ASP A 248 24.21 -15.27 -32.72
CA ASP A 248 23.04 -15.67 -31.93
C ASP A 248 23.31 -15.48 -30.42
N ALA A 249 22.71 -14.44 -29.85
CA ALA A 249 22.89 -14.07 -28.45
C ALA A 249 21.85 -14.68 -27.51
N ALA A 250 20.80 -15.35 -28.00
CA ALA A 250 19.72 -15.83 -27.15
C ALA A 250 20.18 -16.85 -26.08
N PRO A 251 20.96 -17.90 -26.41
CA PRO A 251 21.44 -18.86 -25.42
C PRO A 251 22.37 -18.23 -24.37
N LEU A 252 23.17 -17.24 -24.79
CA LEU A 252 24.08 -16.51 -23.92
C LEU A 252 23.32 -15.58 -22.97
N PHE A 253 22.25 -14.96 -23.46
CA PHE A 253 21.41 -14.08 -22.67
C PHE A 253 20.60 -14.86 -21.62
N ASP A 254 20.10 -16.05 -21.94
CA ASP A 254 19.41 -16.90 -20.97
C ASP A 254 20.32 -17.33 -19.83
N LEU A 255 21.55 -17.73 -20.15
CA LEU A 255 22.57 -18.03 -19.14
C LEU A 255 22.96 -16.78 -18.33
N PHE A 256 23.04 -15.62 -18.98
CA PHE A 256 23.33 -14.37 -18.29
C PHE A 256 22.22 -14.00 -17.30
N LYS A 257 20.94 -14.08 -17.71
CA LYS A 257 19.78 -13.85 -16.84
C LYS A 257 19.78 -14.79 -15.64
N SER A 258 19.98 -16.09 -15.84
CA SER A 258 19.95 -17.08 -14.75
C SER A 258 21.07 -16.90 -13.73
N ASN A 259 22.21 -16.36 -14.17
CA ASN A 259 23.31 -16.03 -13.27
C ASN A 259 23.13 -14.68 -12.58
N LEU A 260 22.52 -13.70 -13.28
CA LEU A 260 22.38 -12.32 -12.80
C LEU A 260 21.16 -12.13 -11.88
N LEU A 261 20.11 -12.92 -12.05
CA LEU A 261 18.85 -12.78 -11.32
C LEU A 261 18.64 -13.95 -10.35
N PRO A 262 18.18 -13.69 -9.12
CA PRO A 262 17.90 -14.74 -8.15
C PRO A 262 16.68 -15.61 -8.53
N ASP A 263 15.71 -15.04 -9.26
CA ASP A 263 14.48 -15.71 -9.69
C ASP A 263 14.05 -15.16 -11.07
N PRO A 264 13.57 -15.99 -12.00
CA PRO A 264 13.00 -15.53 -13.28
C PRO A 264 11.63 -14.87 -13.15
N ASP A 265 10.92 -15.03 -12.03
CA ASP A 265 9.66 -14.34 -11.74
C ASP A 265 9.91 -12.94 -11.17
N PHE A 266 9.57 -11.91 -11.95
CA PHE A 266 9.76 -10.53 -11.56
C PHE A 266 8.70 -9.99 -10.58
N SER A 267 7.68 -10.79 -10.22
CA SER A 267 6.68 -10.41 -9.23
C SER A 267 7.29 -10.06 -7.86
N TRP A 268 8.41 -10.71 -7.50
CA TRP A 268 9.18 -10.46 -6.27
C TRP A 268 9.84 -9.08 -6.19
N PHE A 269 9.99 -8.39 -7.32
CA PHE A 269 10.63 -7.06 -7.37
C PHE A 269 9.63 -5.90 -7.22
N LYS A 270 8.33 -6.20 -6.99
CA LYS A 270 7.32 -5.20 -6.65
C LYS A 270 7.69 -4.48 -5.35
N ARG A 271 7.67 -3.15 -5.35
CA ARG A 271 8.02 -2.35 -4.17
C ARG A 271 6.81 -2.12 -3.28
N GLU A 272 6.62 -3.00 -2.30
CA GLU A 272 5.43 -3.01 -1.43
C GLU A 272 5.13 -1.65 -0.79
N ALA A 273 6.14 -0.93 -0.30
CA ALA A 273 5.94 0.39 0.31
C ALA A 273 5.30 1.41 -0.64
N VAL A 274 5.63 1.35 -1.93
CA VAL A 274 5.07 2.25 -2.96
C VAL A 274 3.65 1.80 -3.34
N LEU A 275 3.40 0.49 -3.32
CA LEU A 275 2.06 -0.07 -3.54
C LEU A 275 1.11 0.28 -2.41
N GLU A 276 1.57 0.22 -1.16
CA GLU A 276 0.78 0.62 0.01
C GLU A 276 0.43 2.12 -0.02
N GLU A 277 1.33 2.97 -0.51
CA GLU A 277 1.01 4.38 -0.77
C GLU A 277 -0.14 4.51 -1.79
N LEU A 278 -0.03 3.82 -2.93
CA LEU A 278 -1.07 3.85 -3.97
C LEU A 278 -2.41 3.28 -3.46
N LYS A 279 -2.39 2.15 -2.74
CA LYS A 279 -3.56 1.56 -2.07
C LYS A 279 -4.20 2.56 -1.11
N GLY A 280 -3.38 3.26 -0.32
CA GLY A 280 -3.83 4.33 0.57
C GLY A 280 -4.59 5.43 -0.16
N ILE A 281 -4.06 5.90 -1.29
CA ILE A 281 -4.71 6.93 -2.12
C ILE A 281 -6.06 6.43 -2.68
N ILE A 282 -6.11 5.24 -3.27
CA ILE A 282 -7.34 4.73 -3.92
C ILE A 282 -8.40 4.26 -2.92
N SER A 283 -8.01 3.94 -1.68
CA SER A 283 -8.95 3.57 -0.61
C SER A 283 -9.94 4.69 -0.25
N ALA A 284 -9.55 5.96 -0.47
CA ALA A 284 -10.42 7.12 -0.26
C ALA A 284 -11.48 7.28 -1.37
N VAL A 285 -11.35 6.55 -2.48
CA VAL A 285 -12.30 6.55 -3.58
C VAL A 285 -13.40 5.52 -3.29
N GLY A 286 -14.64 5.97 -3.27
CA GLY A 286 -15.79 5.10 -3.03
C GLY A 286 -15.98 4.02 -4.10
N GLU A 287 -16.76 3.01 -3.76
CA GLU A 287 -17.18 1.97 -4.69
C GLU A 287 -17.99 2.55 -5.86
N GLY A 288 -17.74 2.07 -7.09
CA GLY A 288 -18.48 2.48 -8.29
C GLY A 288 -17.63 3.00 -9.46
N PHE A 289 -16.33 3.22 -9.26
CA PHE A 289 -15.41 3.51 -10.34
C PHE A 289 -14.86 2.22 -10.93
N ARG A 290 -15.24 1.87 -12.17
CA ARG A 290 -14.66 0.71 -12.88
C ARG A 290 -13.13 0.78 -12.99
N ALA A 291 -12.59 2.00 -13.12
CA ALA A 291 -11.14 2.22 -13.16
C ALA A 291 -10.46 1.92 -11.81
N LYS A 292 -11.15 2.10 -10.68
CA LYS A 292 -10.65 1.71 -9.35
C LYS A 292 -10.57 0.20 -9.25
N SER A 293 -11.67 -0.50 -9.54
CA SER A 293 -11.71 -1.96 -9.48
C SER A 293 -10.67 -2.63 -10.41
N ALA A 294 -10.48 -2.10 -11.62
CA ALA A 294 -9.47 -2.61 -12.55
C ALA A 294 -8.03 -2.37 -12.07
N LEU A 295 -7.78 -1.27 -11.35
CA LEU A 295 -6.48 -0.99 -10.74
C LEU A 295 -6.24 -1.90 -9.54
N GLU A 296 -7.24 -2.08 -8.67
CA GLU A 296 -7.15 -2.99 -7.51
C GLU A 296 -6.91 -4.43 -7.96
N GLU A 297 -7.65 -4.92 -8.96
CA GLU A 297 -7.47 -6.27 -9.52
C GLU A 297 -6.05 -6.47 -10.06
N LEU A 298 -5.49 -5.49 -10.76
CA LEU A 298 -4.11 -5.54 -11.26
C LEU A 298 -3.07 -5.51 -10.14
N MET A 299 -3.36 -4.78 -9.05
CA MET A 299 -2.46 -4.65 -7.90
C MET A 299 -2.45 -5.90 -7.02
N GLU A 300 -3.57 -6.60 -6.96
CA GLU A 300 -3.77 -7.86 -6.23
C GLU A 300 -3.42 -9.10 -7.08
N ASP A 301 -3.02 -8.92 -8.34
CA ASP A 301 -2.62 -10.02 -9.22
C ASP A 301 -1.26 -10.59 -8.79
N ASP A 302 -1.31 -11.82 -8.29
CA ASP A 302 -0.16 -12.63 -7.86
C ASP A 302 0.38 -13.53 -8.99
N ALA A 303 -0.06 -13.35 -10.24
CA ALA A 303 0.50 -14.07 -11.37
C ALA A 303 2.00 -13.80 -11.54
N PRO A 304 2.81 -14.83 -11.89
CA PRO A 304 4.21 -14.63 -12.21
C PRO A 304 4.41 -13.63 -13.35
N LEU A 305 5.35 -12.71 -13.17
CA LEU A 305 5.72 -11.74 -14.19
C LEU A 305 6.98 -12.24 -14.90
N LEU A 306 6.80 -12.77 -16.11
CA LEU A 306 7.89 -13.33 -16.92
C LEU A 306 8.15 -12.45 -18.13
N LEU A 307 9.42 -12.32 -18.51
CA LEU A 307 9.82 -11.70 -19.78
C LEU A 307 9.45 -12.64 -20.93
N ASP A 308 8.89 -12.09 -22.01
CA ASP A 308 8.67 -12.84 -23.25
C ASP A 308 9.87 -12.73 -24.22
N ASP A 309 9.85 -13.51 -25.30
CA ASP A 309 10.89 -13.47 -26.35
C ASP A 309 11.11 -12.07 -26.95
N GLY A 310 10.06 -11.23 -26.92
CA GLY A 310 10.10 -9.84 -27.39
C GLY A 310 10.84 -8.92 -26.41
N ASN A 311 10.61 -9.07 -25.10
CA ASN A 311 11.36 -8.40 -24.05
C ASN A 311 12.84 -8.80 -24.10
N ASP A 312 13.13 -10.09 -24.22
CA ASP A 312 14.49 -10.62 -24.26
C ASP A 312 15.28 -10.04 -25.43
N ARG A 313 14.68 -10.00 -26.63
CA ARG A 313 15.32 -9.40 -27.81
C ARG A 313 15.67 -7.93 -27.59
N ARG A 314 14.76 -7.15 -26.99
CA ARG A 314 15.02 -5.74 -26.68
C ARG A 314 16.14 -5.57 -25.65
N LEU A 315 16.18 -6.42 -24.62
CA LEU A 315 17.26 -6.40 -23.64
C LEU A 315 18.59 -6.76 -24.27
N VAL A 316 18.65 -7.77 -25.13
CA VAL A 316 19.86 -8.12 -25.89
C VAL A 316 20.35 -6.93 -26.71
N GLU A 317 19.49 -6.30 -27.52
CA GLU A 317 19.87 -5.13 -28.33
C GLU A 317 20.41 -3.98 -27.46
N ARG A 318 19.78 -3.72 -26.31
CA ARG A 318 20.22 -2.68 -25.37
C ARG A 318 21.53 -3.05 -24.68
N ILE A 319 21.77 -4.33 -24.36
CA ILE A 319 23.04 -4.82 -23.82
C ILE A 319 24.15 -4.67 -24.85
N ARG A 320 23.90 -4.96 -26.14
CA ARG A 320 24.89 -4.72 -27.21
C ARG A 320 25.28 -3.25 -27.29
N ALA A 321 24.30 -2.34 -27.29
CA ALA A 321 24.56 -0.90 -27.29
C ALA A 321 25.34 -0.44 -26.04
N LEU A 322 25.04 -1.05 -24.87
CA LEU A 322 25.76 -0.79 -23.63
C LEU A 322 27.19 -1.35 -23.66
N ALA A 323 27.42 -2.49 -24.29
CA ALA A 323 28.77 -3.01 -24.52
C ALA A 323 29.59 -2.06 -25.39
N THR A 324 29.02 -1.50 -26.47
CA THR A 324 29.68 -0.47 -27.28
C THR A 324 29.99 0.79 -26.47
N LEU A 325 29.04 1.26 -25.64
CA LEU A 325 29.22 2.46 -24.80
C LEU A 325 30.36 2.29 -23.78
N HIS A 326 30.55 1.07 -23.28
CA HIS A 326 31.58 0.69 -22.32
C HIS A 326 32.82 0.10 -22.98
N ASP A 327 32.93 0.12 -24.32
CA ASP A 327 34.05 -0.46 -25.09
C ASP A 327 34.34 -1.95 -24.78
N LEU A 328 33.30 -2.73 -24.50
CA LEU A 328 33.36 -4.15 -24.10
C LEU A 328 33.24 -5.14 -25.27
N GLU A 329 33.34 -4.67 -26.51
CA GLU A 329 33.26 -5.53 -27.71
C GLU A 329 34.53 -6.37 -27.93
N SER A 330 35.68 -5.92 -27.40
CA SER A 330 36.90 -6.72 -27.25
C SER A 330 37.39 -6.62 -25.82
N LEU A 331 37.52 -7.77 -25.15
CA LEU A 331 38.01 -7.82 -23.77
C LEU A 331 39.47 -7.35 -23.69
N GLU A 332 40.28 -7.62 -24.71
CA GLU A 332 41.68 -7.19 -24.80
C GLU A 332 41.79 -5.67 -24.90
N ASP A 333 41.03 -5.05 -25.80
CA ASP A 333 41.03 -3.58 -25.93
C ASP A 333 40.46 -2.92 -24.67
N TYR A 334 39.44 -3.52 -24.06
CA TYR A 334 38.84 -3.06 -22.82
C TYR A 334 39.88 -3.02 -21.68
N VAL A 335 40.61 -4.12 -21.44
CA VAL A 335 41.64 -4.14 -20.37
C VAL A 335 42.80 -3.17 -20.67
N VAL A 336 43.16 -2.98 -21.94
CA VAL A 336 44.20 -2.01 -22.33
C VAL A 336 43.79 -0.58 -21.99
N ARG A 337 42.53 -0.20 -22.23
CA ARG A 337 42.01 1.13 -21.85
C ARG A 337 41.93 1.33 -20.34
N HIS A 338 41.63 0.27 -19.60
CA HIS A 338 41.56 0.28 -18.14
C HIS A 338 42.89 0.00 -17.43
N ARG A 339 44.00 -0.12 -18.16
CA ARG A 339 45.32 -0.47 -17.60
C ARG A 339 45.71 0.40 -16.40
N GLY A 340 45.59 1.72 -16.54
CA GLY A 340 45.97 2.66 -15.46
C GLY A 340 45.20 2.39 -14.17
N SER A 341 43.87 2.22 -14.26
CA SER A 341 43.03 1.92 -13.10
C SER A 341 43.30 0.54 -12.50
N ILE A 342 43.54 -0.47 -13.34
CA ILE A 342 43.85 -1.83 -12.88
C ILE A 342 45.15 -1.85 -12.09
N ILE A 343 46.21 -1.25 -12.65
CA ILE A 343 47.53 -1.19 -12.00
C ILE A 343 47.43 -0.44 -10.67
N HIS A 344 46.71 0.69 -10.66
CA HIS A 344 46.49 1.46 -9.44
C HIS A 344 45.75 0.66 -8.36
N SER A 345 44.66 -0.05 -8.73
CA SER A 345 43.90 -0.93 -7.82
C SER A 345 44.79 -1.99 -7.17
N ILE A 346 45.66 -2.63 -7.96
CA ILE A 346 46.61 -3.64 -7.45
C ILE A 346 47.62 -3.01 -6.47
N ILE A 347 48.10 -1.80 -6.74
CA ILE A 347 49.04 -1.10 -5.86
C ILE A 347 48.38 -0.71 -4.53
N GLU A 348 47.12 -0.27 -4.56
CA GLU A 348 46.37 0.13 -3.36
C GLU A 348 46.01 -1.06 -2.46
N SER A 349 45.77 -2.23 -3.04
CA SER A 349 45.42 -3.46 -2.31
C SER A 349 46.07 -4.70 -2.91
N PRO A 350 47.39 -4.89 -2.74
CA PRO A 350 48.13 -5.98 -3.38
C PRO A 350 47.78 -7.35 -2.80
N ASP A 351 47.44 -8.29 -3.68
CA ASP A 351 47.37 -9.72 -3.35
C ASP A 351 48.68 -10.42 -3.73
N TYR A 352 49.58 -10.54 -2.76
CA TYR A 352 50.90 -11.15 -2.96
C TYR A 352 50.87 -12.66 -3.22
N SER A 353 49.70 -13.31 -3.15
CA SER A 353 49.57 -14.72 -3.56
C SER A 353 49.54 -14.90 -5.08
N GLN A 354 49.35 -13.83 -5.85
CA GLN A 354 49.27 -13.88 -7.31
C GLN A 354 50.65 -13.99 -7.97
N ASP A 355 50.78 -14.83 -8.99
CA ASP A 355 52.04 -15.07 -9.71
C ASP A 355 52.66 -13.79 -10.29
N TYR A 356 51.81 -12.89 -10.81
CA TYR A 356 52.27 -11.62 -11.39
C TYR A 356 52.84 -10.65 -10.34
N MET A 357 52.70 -10.91 -9.04
CA MET A 357 53.30 -10.12 -7.96
C MET A 357 54.70 -10.59 -7.57
N PHE A 358 55.12 -11.80 -7.97
CA PHE A 358 56.39 -12.39 -7.52
C PHE A 358 57.59 -11.55 -7.98
N GLY A 359 58.29 -10.88 -7.06
CA GLY A 359 59.40 -9.99 -7.40
C GLY A 359 58.98 -8.65 -8.03
N ALA A 360 57.70 -8.26 -7.93
CA ALA A 360 57.20 -6.93 -8.26
C ALA A 360 57.14 -6.02 -7.01
N ILE A 361 58.12 -6.17 -6.11
CA ILE A 361 58.25 -5.41 -4.88
C ILE A 361 59.63 -4.74 -4.90
N ASP A 362 59.68 -3.45 -4.60
CA ASP A 362 60.93 -2.72 -4.45
C ASP A 362 61.65 -3.04 -3.12
N ASN A 363 62.83 -2.47 -2.93
CA ASN A 363 63.64 -2.71 -1.72
C ASN A 363 63.01 -2.15 -0.44
N ASP A 364 62.01 -1.27 -0.57
CA ASP A 364 61.31 -0.62 0.53
C ASP A 364 59.98 -1.33 0.87
N GLY A 365 59.64 -2.41 0.14
CA GLY A 365 58.43 -3.20 0.34
C GLY A 365 57.20 -2.68 -0.41
N ASN A 366 57.35 -1.66 -1.26
CA ASN A 366 56.25 -1.14 -2.08
C ASN A 366 56.16 -1.90 -3.40
N VAL A 367 54.97 -1.86 -4.01
CA VAL A 367 54.74 -2.48 -5.32
C VAL A 367 55.45 -1.67 -6.42
N ASP A 368 56.25 -2.33 -7.25
CA ASP A 368 56.93 -1.72 -8.40
C ASP A 368 55.95 -1.57 -9.56
N GLU A 369 55.44 -0.34 -9.75
CA GLU A 369 54.51 0.01 -10.82
C GLU A 369 55.09 -0.24 -12.23
N SER A 370 56.39 -0.03 -12.44
CA SER A 370 57.03 -0.27 -13.74
C SER A 370 57.06 -1.76 -14.07
N MET A 371 57.38 -2.58 -13.07
CA MET A 371 57.36 -4.04 -13.20
C MET A 371 55.93 -4.56 -13.45
N LEU A 372 54.93 -4.06 -12.72
CA LEU A 372 53.53 -4.41 -12.97
C LEU A 372 53.08 -4.02 -14.38
N ASN A 373 53.43 -2.80 -14.82
CA ASN A 373 53.13 -2.36 -16.17
C ASN A 373 53.78 -3.26 -17.22
N GLN A 374 55.03 -3.69 -17.03
CA GLN A 374 55.67 -4.66 -17.92
C GLN A 374 54.91 -5.98 -17.95
N ARG A 375 54.58 -6.54 -16.77
CA ARG A 375 53.89 -7.84 -16.64
C ARG A 375 52.49 -7.84 -17.20
N PHE A 376 51.78 -6.72 -17.13
CA PHE A 376 50.46 -6.54 -17.73
C PHE A 376 50.43 -6.88 -19.22
N SER A 377 51.52 -6.62 -19.95
CA SER A 377 51.65 -6.85 -21.39
C SER A 377 52.60 -7.99 -21.76
N SER A 378 53.15 -8.71 -20.78
CA SER A 378 54.18 -9.74 -21.01
C SER A 378 53.61 -11.14 -20.96
N SER A 379 54.22 -12.02 -21.75
CA SER A 379 54.02 -13.46 -21.76
C SER A 379 55.33 -14.18 -21.42
N VAL A 380 55.20 -15.41 -20.94
CA VAL A 380 56.30 -16.34 -20.69
C VAL A 380 56.08 -17.60 -21.51
N VAL A 381 57.18 -18.24 -21.91
CA VAL A 381 57.14 -19.52 -22.62
C VAL A 381 57.32 -20.64 -21.61
N GLU A 382 56.34 -21.53 -21.53
CA GLU A 382 56.35 -22.72 -20.70
C GLU A 382 56.41 -23.97 -21.60
N TRP A 383 56.91 -25.07 -21.02
CA TRP A 383 57.07 -26.35 -21.69
C TRP A 383 56.42 -27.43 -20.84
N ASP A 384 55.37 -28.06 -21.34
CA ASP A 384 54.66 -29.14 -20.66
C ASP A 384 54.94 -30.47 -21.35
N GLU A 385 55.23 -31.51 -20.57
CA GLU A 385 55.42 -32.88 -21.06
C GLU A 385 54.08 -33.62 -21.00
N ASP A 386 53.60 -34.15 -22.13
CA ASP A 386 52.36 -34.92 -22.17
C ASP A 386 52.53 -36.33 -21.59
N SER A 387 51.42 -37.09 -21.53
CA SER A 387 51.41 -38.47 -21.02
C SER A 387 52.25 -39.46 -21.82
N GLU A 388 52.72 -39.08 -23.02
CA GLU A 388 53.59 -39.87 -23.90
C GLU A 388 55.05 -39.40 -23.88
N GLY A 389 55.38 -38.35 -23.11
CA GLY A 389 56.74 -37.82 -22.97
C GLY A 389 57.11 -36.74 -24.02
N GLU A 390 56.15 -36.21 -24.78
CA GLU A 390 56.40 -35.13 -25.72
C GLU A 390 56.31 -33.75 -25.04
N LEU A 391 57.33 -32.92 -25.26
CA LEU A 391 57.38 -31.54 -24.75
C LEU A 391 56.62 -30.60 -25.68
N HIS A 392 55.53 -30.05 -25.20
CA HIS A 392 54.72 -29.04 -25.87
C HIS A 392 55.08 -27.65 -25.36
N ARG A 393 55.38 -26.75 -26.31
CA ARG A 393 55.64 -25.34 -26.02
C ARG A 393 54.33 -24.56 -26.02
N HIS A 394 54.02 -23.87 -24.94
CA HIS A 394 52.92 -22.90 -24.91
C HIS A 394 53.38 -21.55 -24.35
N GLU A 395 52.71 -20.50 -24.81
CA GLU A 395 52.92 -19.13 -24.36
C GLU A 395 51.81 -18.77 -23.37
N ARG A 396 52.18 -18.39 -22.15
CA ARG A 396 51.26 -18.03 -21.08
C ARG A 396 51.42 -16.55 -20.74
N GLU A 397 50.32 -15.81 -20.67
CA GLU A 397 50.35 -14.44 -20.15
C GLU A 397 50.76 -14.44 -18.67
N ILE A 398 51.63 -13.50 -18.28
CA ILE A 398 52.03 -13.35 -16.86
C ILE A 398 50.83 -12.94 -16.00
N MET A 399 49.97 -12.07 -16.54
CA MET A 399 48.69 -11.71 -15.96
C MET A 399 47.60 -12.06 -16.96
N THR A 400 46.72 -12.98 -16.60
CA THR A 400 45.66 -13.44 -17.50
C THR A 400 44.59 -12.36 -17.70
N ILE A 401 43.84 -12.45 -18.80
CA ILE A 401 42.69 -11.57 -19.03
C ILE A 401 41.67 -11.61 -17.88
N ASP A 402 41.47 -12.77 -17.24
CA ASP A 402 40.54 -12.94 -16.12
C ASP A 402 41.00 -12.18 -14.88
N GLN A 403 42.30 -12.23 -14.58
CA GLN A 403 42.91 -11.45 -13.51
C GLN A 403 42.80 -9.95 -13.80
N LYS A 404 43.05 -9.52 -15.05
CA LYS A 404 42.91 -8.11 -15.46
C LYS A 404 41.47 -7.62 -15.32
N LEU A 405 40.50 -8.37 -15.83
CA LEU A 405 39.07 -8.05 -15.76
C LEU A 405 38.55 -8.03 -14.32
N GLY A 406 39.06 -8.92 -13.45
CA GLY A 406 38.69 -8.96 -12.04
C GLY A 406 39.01 -7.65 -11.30
N GLN A 407 40.00 -6.91 -11.77
CA GLN A 407 40.45 -5.64 -11.20
C GLN A 407 39.79 -4.40 -11.82
N VAL A 408 38.94 -4.56 -12.85
CA VAL A 408 38.24 -3.42 -13.45
C VAL A 408 37.09 -2.98 -12.55
N ASP A 409 36.95 -1.66 -12.33
CA ASP A 409 35.77 -1.10 -11.67
C ASP A 409 34.55 -1.19 -12.60
N THR A 410 33.63 -2.11 -12.28
CA THR A 410 32.40 -2.34 -13.03
C THR A 410 31.18 -1.64 -12.43
N ALA A 411 31.34 -0.75 -11.44
CA ALA A 411 30.21 -0.11 -10.76
C ALA A 411 29.26 0.61 -11.73
N LYS A 412 29.84 1.33 -12.71
CA LYS A 412 29.05 2.04 -13.72
C LYS A 412 28.35 1.07 -14.68
N LEU A 413 29.03 0.02 -15.14
CA LEU A 413 28.45 -1.03 -15.98
C LEU A 413 27.25 -1.71 -15.30
N ARG A 414 27.38 -2.06 -14.02
CA ARG A 414 26.31 -2.66 -13.21
C ARG A 414 25.12 -1.73 -13.04
N ALA A 415 25.38 -0.45 -12.77
CA ALA A 415 24.31 0.55 -12.63
C ALA A 415 23.54 0.73 -13.94
N ASP A 416 24.24 0.78 -15.07
CA ASP A 416 23.61 0.92 -16.38
C ASP A 416 22.83 -0.35 -16.76
N LEU A 417 23.36 -1.55 -16.52
CA LEU A 417 22.63 -2.81 -16.70
C LEU A 417 21.38 -2.86 -15.83
N ARG A 418 21.47 -2.49 -14.55
CA ARG A 418 20.30 -2.44 -13.65
C ARG A 418 19.25 -1.49 -14.21
N ALA A 419 19.64 -0.32 -14.69
CA ALA A 419 18.71 0.62 -15.31
C ALA A 419 18.03 0.05 -16.58
N LEU A 420 18.73 -0.76 -17.38
CA LEU A 420 18.14 -1.45 -18.53
C LEU A 420 17.05 -2.45 -18.09
N PHE A 421 17.38 -3.32 -17.12
CA PHE A 421 16.46 -4.31 -16.59
C PHE A 421 15.28 -3.65 -15.86
N ASP A 422 15.52 -2.67 -15.00
CA ASP A 422 14.48 -1.89 -14.31
C ASP A 422 13.51 -1.28 -15.34
N SER A 423 14.04 -0.67 -16.39
CA SER A 423 13.24 -0.08 -17.46
C SER A 423 12.34 -1.12 -18.14
N GLU A 424 12.87 -2.31 -18.47
CA GLU A 424 12.10 -3.34 -19.17
C GLU A 424 11.08 -4.01 -18.24
N VAL A 425 11.48 -4.36 -17.03
CA VAL A 425 10.63 -5.02 -16.03
C VAL A 425 9.47 -4.11 -15.63
N ASN A 426 9.70 -2.80 -15.49
CA ASN A 426 8.60 -1.87 -15.25
C ASN A 426 7.55 -1.88 -16.38
N THR A 427 7.91 -2.23 -17.63
CA THR A 427 6.90 -2.35 -18.71
C THR A 427 6.01 -3.58 -18.59
N LEU A 428 6.42 -4.62 -17.85
CA LEU A 428 5.60 -5.82 -17.65
C LEU A 428 4.35 -5.51 -16.83
N TRP A 429 4.46 -4.62 -15.84
CA TRP A 429 3.40 -4.39 -14.87
C TRP A 429 3.32 -2.94 -14.38
N GLY A 430 4.44 -2.35 -13.96
CA GLY A 430 4.48 -0.99 -13.39
C GLY A 430 3.87 0.07 -14.32
N SER A 431 4.19 0.05 -15.60
CA SER A 431 3.64 0.98 -16.60
C SER A 431 2.12 0.85 -16.73
N GLU A 432 1.58 -0.36 -16.68
CA GLU A 432 0.14 -0.59 -16.73
C GLU A 432 -0.55 -0.13 -15.44
N VAL A 433 0.06 -0.36 -14.27
CA VAL A 433 -0.43 0.19 -12.99
C VAL A 433 -0.52 1.72 -13.04
N LEU A 434 0.53 2.40 -13.51
CA LEU A 434 0.51 3.86 -13.67
C LEU A 434 -0.54 4.32 -14.68
N HIS A 435 -0.71 3.59 -15.78
CA HIS A 435 -1.75 3.88 -16.77
C HIS A 435 -3.17 3.75 -16.17
N ARG A 436 -3.42 2.72 -15.36
CA ARG A 436 -4.70 2.51 -14.67
C ARG A 436 -4.94 3.56 -13.59
N ALA A 437 -3.89 3.96 -12.86
CA ALA A 437 -3.94 5.06 -11.90
C ALA A 437 -4.29 6.39 -12.60
N GLU A 438 -3.70 6.66 -13.76
CA GLU A 438 -4.04 7.83 -14.57
C GLU A 438 -5.50 7.79 -15.05
N ALA A 439 -5.96 6.63 -15.52
CA ALA A 439 -7.36 6.43 -15.92
C ALA A 439 -8.34 6.69 -14.77
N LEU A 440 -8.01 6.27 -13.55
CA LEU A 440 -8.80 6.55 -12.35
C LEU A 440 -8.80 8.06 -12.02
N SER A 441 -7.64 8.71 -12.00
CA SER A 441 -7.54 10.17 -11.79
C SER A 441 -8.40 10.94 -12.80
N MET A 442 -8.31 10.60 -14.09
CA MET A 442 -9.12 11.21 -15.14
C MET A 442 -10.63 10.95 -14.95
N ALA A 443 -11.03 9.73 -14.56
CA ALA A 443 -12.43 9.40 -14.34
C ALA A 443 -13.03 10.24 -13.19
N ILE A 444 -12.29 10.40 -12.10
CA ILE A 444 -12.70 11.24 -10.96
C ILE A 444 -12.81 12.70 -11.40
N LYS A 445 -11.79 13.24 -12.07
CA LYS A 445 -11.81 14.63 -12.54
C LYS A 445 -12.94 14.91 -13.53
N LYS A 446 -13.26 13.94 -14.38
CA LYS A 446 -14.38 14.03 -15.32
C LYS A 446 -15.71 14.09 -14.58
N LEU A 447 -15.89 13.28 -13.54
CA LEU A 447 -17.09 13.28 -12.72
C LEU A 447 -17.30 14.64 -12.01
N TYR A 448 -16.22 15.23 -11.51
CA TYR A 448 -16.24 16.50 -10.75
C TYR A 448 -15.68 17.69 -11.54
N ALA A 449 -15.90 17.70 -12.85
CA ALA A 449 -15.35 18.74 -13.73
C ALA A 449 -15.92 20.14 -13.45
N HIS A 450 -17.10 20.23 -12.83
CA HIS A 450 -17.69 21.50 -12.41
C HIS A 450 -16.96 22.06 -11.19
N GLU A 451 -16.79 21.24 -10.15
CA GLU A 451 -16.12 21.58 -8.90
C GLU A 451 -14.66 21.95 -9.11
N LEU A 452 -13.97 21.25 -10.02
CA LEU A 452 -12.59 21.58 -10.41
C LEU A 452 -12.44 22.97 -11.03
N LYS A 453 -13.48 23.49 -11.69
CA LYS A 453 -13.48 24.84 -12.28
C LYS A 453 -13.82 25.93 -11.26
N ASP A 454 -14.44 25.58 -10.14
CA ASP A 454 -14.73 26.51 -9.06
C ASP A 454 -13.47 26.74 -8.20
N LYS A 455 -12.84 27.91 -8.41
CA LYS A 455 -11.66 28.33 -7.65
C LYS A 455 -11.90 28.44 -6.15
N ALA A 456 -13.10 28.85 -5.72
CA ALA A 456 -13.43 28.98 -4.32
C ALA A 456 -13.57 27.60 -3.67
N PHE A 457 -14.22 26.67 -4.36
CA PHE A 457 -14.36 25.28 -3.92
C PHE A 457 -13.01 24.57 -3.83
N MET A 458 -12.19 24.65 -4.88
CA MET A 458 -10.85 24.04 -4.85
C MET A 458 -9.96 24.63 -3.77
N ARG A 459 -10.05 25.95 -3.50
CA ARG A 459 -9.35 26.57 -2.35
C ARG A 459 -9.80 25.95 -1.03
N PHE A 460 -11.08 25.68 -0.86
CA PHE A 460 -11.62 25.00 0.32
C PHE A 460 -11.09 23.56 0.43
N VAL A 461 -11.07 22.78 -0.66
CA VAL A 461 -10.46 21.43 -0.70
C VAL A 461 -8.98 21.47 -0.27
N TYR A 462 -8.18 22.38 -0.84
CA TYR A 462 -6.77 22.51 -0.44
C TYR A 462 -6.57 22.93 1.02
N GLN A 463 -7.48 23.74 1.58
CA GLN A 463 -7.43 24.09 3.00
C GLN A 463 -7.69 22.89 3.89
N LEU A 464 -8.69 22.07 3.56
CA LEU A 464 -8.99 20.84 4.30
C LEU A 464 -7.81 19.86 4.23
N ARG A 465 -7.22 19.67 3.05
CA ARG A 465 -6.00 18.85 2.88
C ARG A 465 -4.83 19.33 3.74
N ALA A 466 -4.74 20.64 4.01
CA ALA A 466 -3.74 21.23 4.89
C ALA A 466 -4.12 21.19 6.39
N GLY A 467 -5.14 20.41 6.78
CA GLY A 467 -5.61 20.28 8.16
C GLY A 467 -6.34 21.51 8.71
N LYS A 468 -6.77 22.45 7.85
CA LYS A 468 -7.50 23.64 8.30
C LYS A 468 -9.00 23.35 8.39
N THR A 469 -9.65 23.91 9.40
CA THR A 469 -11.12 23.86 9.53
C THR A 469 -11.76 24.72 8.45
N GLY A 470 -12.38 24.10 7.46
CA GLY A 470 -13.12 24.81 6.41
C GLY A 470 -14.61 24.99 6.77
N VAL A 471 -15.28 25.96 6.13
CA VAL A 471 -16.72 26.19 6.33
C VAL A 471 -17.52 25.26 5.43
N TRP A 472 -18.12 24.24 6.03
CA TRP A 472 -19.06 23.33 5.38
C TRP A 472 -20.38 24.04 5.11
N SER A 473 -20.83 24.06 3.85
CA SER A 473 -22.01 24.83 3.46
C SER A 473 -22.66 24.26 2.20
N ALA A 474 -24.00 24.26 2.18
CA ALA A 474 -24.79 23.90 1.01
C ALA A 474 -24.54 24.80 -0.22
N LYS A 475 -23.89 25.96 -0.03
CA LYS A 475 -23.48 26.86 -1.13
C LYS A 475 -22.56 26.18 -2.14
N TRP A 476 -21.87 25.12 -1.74
CA TRP A 476 -20.97 24.37 -2.63
C TRP A 476 -21.73 23.55 -3.68
N PHE A 477 -23.03 23.29 -3.48
CA PHE A 477 -23.86 22.55 -4.45
C PHE A 477 -24.92 23.41 -5.13
N LYS A 478 -25.35 24.48 -4.46
CA LYS A 478 -26.33 25.42 -5.02
C LYS A 478 -25.55 26.51 -5.73
N GLY A 479 -25.31 26.30 -7.02
CA GLY A 479 -24.56 27.22 -7.89
C GLY A 479 -24.90 28.68 -7.61
N GLY A 480 -23.84 29.49 -7.46
CA GLY A 480 -23.96 30.94 -7.38
C GLY A 480 -24.42 31.58 -8.67
#